data_AF-N9UJI3-F1
#
_entry.id   AF-N9UJI3-F1
#
_cell.length_a   1.000
_cell.length_b   1.000
_cell.length_c   1.000
_cell.angle_alpha   90.00
_cell.angle_beta   90.00
_cell.angle_gamma   90.00
#
_symmetry.space_group_name_H-M   'P 1'
#
loop_
_entity.id
_entity.type
_entity.pdbx_description
1 polymer ?
#
loop_
_entity_poly.entity_id
_entity_poly.type
_entity_poly.pdbx_seq_one_letter_code
_entity_poly.pdbx_strand_id
1 'polypeptide(L)'
;MLWINICEPFNFNNTRLYNVILQEGQNEPIPYSLVSTQSISTTRDQVTFKYNQPFKWSQFTIIEVHCSKEGETKVESFTIDNSTLSIKMTSPIVCISRNESHVVAVMFFFLISLTIIGGISLIILYLPNKYEVTKND
;
A
#
# COMPACT_ATOMS: atom_id res chain seq x y z
N MET A 1 -11.22 -5.09 -11.78
CA MET A 1 -9.83 -4.67 -12.00
C MET A 1 -9.42 -3.73 -10.89
N LEU A 2 -8.42 -4.10 -10.10
CA LEU A 2 -7.86 -3.30 -9.01
C LEU A 2 -6.45 -2.86 -9.39
N TRP A 3 -6.15 -1.57 -9.26
CA TRP A 3 -4.81 -1.01 -9.39
C TRP A 3 -4.33 -0.45 -8.07
N ILE A 4 -3.10 -0.81 -7.69
CA ILE A 4 -2.47 -0.40 -6.44
C ILE A 4 -1.07 0.10 -6.73
N ASN A 5 -0.73 1.25 -6.16
CA ASN A 5 0.63 1.72 -6.03
C ASN A 5 0.84 2.15 -4.58
N ILE A 6 1.91 1.66 -3.94
CA ILE A 6 2.18 1.96 -2.53
C ILE A 6 3.11 3.16 -2.49
N CYS A 7 2.77 4.17 -1.69
CA CYS A 7 3.53 5.43 -1.53
C CYS A 7 3.65 6.32 -2.78
N GLU A 8 3.12 5.93 -3.94
CA GLU A 8 3.14 6.73 -5.17
C GLU A 8 1.74 6.86 -5.79
N PRO A 9 1.39 8.01 -6.38
CA PRO A 9 0.11 8.18 -7.03
C PRO A 9 0.12 7.70 -8.49
N PHE A 10 -1.04 7.30 -8.99
CA PHE A 10 -1.33 7.19 -10.41
C PHE A 10 -1.62 8.55 -11.02
N ASN A 11 -1.32 8.70 -12.31
CA ASN A 11 -1.93 9.76 -13.11
C ASN A 11 -3.34 9.30 -13.51
N PHE A 12 -4.36 9.83 -12.84
CA PHE A 12 -5.76 9.48 -13.06
C PHE A 12 -6.60 10.75 -13.21
N ASN A 13 -7.34 10.88 -14.31
CA ASN A 13 -8.12 12.07 -14.65
C ASN A 13 -7.34 13.38 -14.50
N ASN A 14 -6.08 13.42 -14.97
CA ASN A 14 -5.16 14.55 -14.86
C ASN A 14 -4.82 14.97 -13.41
N THR A 15 -5.01 14.07 -12.44
CA THR A 15 -4.61 14.26 -11.04
C THR A 15 -3.59 13.21 -10.64
N ARG A 16 -2.66 13.58 -9.75
CA ARG A 16 -1.64 12.69 -9.16
C ARG A 16 -1.86 12.53 -7.66
N LEU A 17 -3.07 12.18 -7.28
CA LEU A 17 -3.48 12.10 -5.88
C LEU A 17 -3.82 10.68 -5.43
N TYR A 18 -4.20 9.79 -6.35
CA TYR A 18 -4.78 8.50 -6.01
C TYR A 18 -3.78 7.37 -6.17
N ASN A 19 -3.71 6.47 -5.20
CA ASN A 19 -2.78 5.35 -5.21
C ASN A 19 -3.48 3.99 -5.20
N VAL A 20 -4.81 3.96 -5.05
CA VAL A 20 -5.65 2.78 -5.29
C VAL A 20 -6.87 3.17 -6.12
N ILE A 21 -7.09 2.43 -7.20
CA ILE A 21 -8.22 2.61 -8.12
C ILE A 21 -8.88 1.25 -8.30
N LEU A 22 -10.21 1.20 -8.29
CA LEU A 22 -10.99 -0.01 -8.53
C LEU A 22 -11.97 0.21 -9.68
N GLN A 23 -12.00 -0.72 -10.62
CA GLN A 23 -12.99 -0.81 -11.68
C GLN A 23 -13.76 -2.12 -11.54
N GLU A 24 -15.08 -2.03 -11.38
CA GLU A 24 -15.97 -3.18 -11.28
C GLU A 24 -16.65 -3.43 -12.64
N GLY A 25 -16.28 -4.52 -13.31
CA GLY A 25 -16.82 -4.86 -14.64
C GLY A 25 -16.54 -3.77 -15.67
N GLN A 26 -17.58 -3.31 -16.36
CA GLN A 26 -17.51 -2.24 -17.37
C GLN A 26 -17.77 -0.84 -16.81
N ASN A 27 -17.92 -0.71 -15.48
CA ASN A 27 -18.12 0.60 -14.86
C ASN A 27 -16.88 1.48 -15.00
N GLU A 28 -17.05 2.79 -14.77
CA GLU A 28 -15.91 3.70 -14.71
C GLU A 28 -15.00 3.37 -13.51
N PRO A 29 -13.67 3.51 -13.64
CA PRO A 29 -12.76 3.33 -12.52
C PRO A 29 -13.01 4.38 -11.42
N ILE A 30 -13.05 3.92 -10.17
CA ILE A 30 -13.30 4.74 -8.99
C ILE A 30 -12.02 4.83 -8.15
N PRO A 31 -11.57 6.03 -7.75
CA PRO A 31 -10.44 6.16 -6.83
C PRO A 31 -10.88 5.81 -5.41
N TYR A 32 -10.17 4.86 -4.80
CA TYR A 32 -10.47 4.36 -3.45
C TYR A 32 -9.50 4.87 -2.38
N SER A 33 -8.34 5.39 -2.74
CA SER A 33 -7.44 6.00 -1.76
C SER A 33 -6.62 7.14 -2.31
N LEU A 34 -6.32 8.08 -1.42
CA LEU A 34 -5.33 9.12 -1.61
C LEU A 34 -3.95 8.58 -1.23
N VAL A 35 -2.91 9.03 -1.94
CA VAL A 35 -1.51 8.68 -1.64
C VAL A 35 -1.05 9.16 -0.26
N SER A 36 -1.79 10.10 0.35
CA SER A 36 -1.57 10.52 1.73
C SER A 36 -1.86 9.38 2.71
N THR A 37 -0.80 8.74 3.19
CA THR A 37 -0.87 7.71 4.23
C THR A 37 -1.31 8.30 5.56
N GLN A 38 -2.30 7.68 6.20
CA GLN A 38 -2.73 8.02 7.55
C GLN A 38 -1.79 7.43 8.60
N SER A 39 -1.46 6.15 8.45
CA SER A 39 -0.56 5.45 9.37
C SER A 39 0.12 4.25 8.69
N ILE A 40 1.31 3.92 9.18
CA ILE A 40 2.04 2.71 8.81
C ILE A 40 2.34 1.96 10.11
N SER A 41 2.04 0.67 10.16
CA SER A 41 2.38 -0.19 11.29
C SER A 41 3.10 -1.43 10.82
N THR A 42 4.10 -1.88 11.58
CA THR A 42 4.91 -3.05 11.24
C THR A 42 4.83 -4.09 12.35
N THR A 43 4.78 -5.35 11.94
CA THR A 43 5.04 -6.51 12.79
C THR A 43 6.19 -7.32 12.17
N ARG A 44 6.56 -8.45 12.78
CA ARG A 44 7.71 -9.25 12.34
C ARG A 44 7.66 -9.63 10.85
N ASP A 45 6.48 -10.00 10.36
CA ASP A 45 6.28 -10.59 9.03
C ASP A 45 5.21 -9.86 8.22
N GLN A 46 4.88 -8.62 8.61
CA GLN A 46 3.80 -7.84 7.98
C GLN A 46 4.03 -6.33 8.10
N VAL A 47 3.73 -5.60 7.04
CA VAL A 47 3.57 -4.14 7.03
C VAL A 47 2.13 -3.81 6.67
N THR A 48 1.48 -2.96 7.47
CA THR A 48 0.12 -2.47 7.20
C THR A 48 0.16 -0.99 6.90
N PHE A 49 -0.37 -0.62 5.73
CA PHE A 49 -0.58 0.75 5.32
C PHE A 49 -2.06 1.10 5.46
N LYS A 50 -2.34 2.28 6.02
CA LYS A 50 -3.69 2.81 6.12
C LYS A 50 -3.74 4.15 5.38
N TYR A 51 -4.56 4.23 4.33
CA TYR A 51 -4.73 5.41 3.50
C TYR A 51 -6.12 6.04 3.69
N ASN A 52 -6.19 7.36 3.54
CA ASN A 52 -7.46 8.08 3.55
C ASN A 52 -8.21 7.86 2.23
N GLN A 53 -9.55 7.77 2.30
CA GLN A 53 -10.39 7.75 1.11
C GLN A 53 -10.78 9.19 0.68
N PRO A 54 -10.91 9.46 -0.63
CA PRO A 54 -11.16 10.81 -1.13
C PRO A 54 -12.54 11.39 -0.79
N PHE A 55 -13.56 10.54 -0.60
CA PHE A 55 -14.96 11.01 -0.48
C PHE A 55 -15.61 10.69 0.87
N LYS A 56 -14.91 10.00 1.78
CA LYS A 56 -15.48 9.51 3.04
C LYS A 56 -14.46 9.60 4.18
N TRP A 57 -14.64 10.59 5.05
CA TRP A 57 -13.66 11.01 6.05
C TRP A 57 -13.46 10.00 7.19
N SER A 58 -14.41 9.09 7.40
CA SER A 58 -14.34 8.02 8.40
C SER A 58 -13.91 6.67 7.83
N GLN A 59 -13.56 6.60 6.54
CA GLN A 59 -13.25 5.36 5.85
C GLN A 59 -11.83 5.36 5.31
N PHE A 60 -11.30 4.15 5.22
CA PHE A 60 -9.90 3.94 4.94
C PHE A 60 -9.71 2.85 3.91
N THR A 61 -8.56 2.89 3.27
CA THR A 61 -8.06 1.77 2.47
C THR A 61 -6.89 1.17 3.23
N ILE A 62 -7.02 -0.11 3.57
CA ILE A 62 -6.02 -0.86 4.34
C ILE A 62 -5.30 -1.79 3.38
N ILE A 63 -3.98 -1.71 3.33
CA ILE A 63 -3.13 -2.61 2.55
C ILE A 63 -2.21 -3.35 3.52
N GLU A 64 -2.41 -4.65 3.65
CA GLU A 64 -1.58 -5.55 4.45
C GLU A 64 -0.62 -6.28 3.53
N VAL A 65 0.69 -6.09 3.71
CA VAL A 65 1.73 -6.77 2.96
C VAL A 65 2.43 -7.76 3.88
N HIS A 66 2.29 -9.06 3.61
CA HIS A 66 2.90 -10.14 4.37
C HIS A 66 4.21 -10.60 3.73
N CYS A 67 5.14 -11.09 4.55
CA CYS A 67 6.34 -11.77 4.06
C CYS A 67 5.95 -13.03 3.26
N SER A 68 6.45 -13.14 2.03
CA SER A 68 6.48 -14.39 1.28
C SER A 68 7.85 -14.58 0.63
N LYS A 69 8.43 -15.77 0.79
CA LYS A 69 9.73 -16.11 0.19
C LYS A 69 9.63 -16.50 -1.28
N GLU A 70 8.42 -16.57 -1.85
CA GLU A 70 8.14 -17.08 -3.20
C GLU A 70 8.46 -16.09 -4.34
N GLY A 71 9.41 -15.18 -4.11
CA GLY A 71 10.13 -14.45 -5.15
C GLY A 71 9.48 -13.19 -5.71
N GLU A 72 8.17 -13.00 -5.55
CA GLU A 72 7.47 -11.84 -6.12
C GLU A 72 6.41 -11.27 -5.19
N THR A 73 6.19 -9.96 -5.33
CA THR A 73 5.07 -9.28 -4.67
C THR A 73 3.78 -9.55 -5.44
N LYS A 74 2.71 -9.95 -4.75
CA LYS A 74 1.41 -10.25 -5.35
C LYS A 74 0.27 -9.76 -4.48
N VAL A 75 -0.89 -9.49 -5.10
CA VAL A 75 -2.15 -9.28 -4.37
C VAL A 75 -2.81 -10.64 -4.21
N GLU A 76 -3.07 -11.05 -2.97
CA GLU A 76 -3.72 -12.31 -2.66
C GLU A 76 -5.24 -12.19 -2.72
N SER A 77 -5.77 -11.11 -2.17
CA SER A 77 -7.20 -10.86 -2.10
C SER A 77 -7.49 -9.40 -1.80
N PHE A 78 -8.72 -8.97 -2.06
CA PHE A 78 -9.24 -7.71 -1.57
C PHE A 78 -10.73 -7.88 -1.22
N THR A 79 -11.19 -7.14 -0.23
CA THR A 79 -12.58 -7.11 0.19
C THR A 79 -13.03 -5.67 0.42
N ILE A 80 -14.33 -5.44 0.24
CA ILE A 80 -14.95 -4.15 0.56
C ILE A 80 -16.01 -4.44 1.61
N ASP A 81 -15.77 -3.96 2.83
CA ASP A 81 -16.72 -4.07 3.92
C ASP A 81 -17.01 -2.69 4.49
N ASN A 82 -18.30 -2.35 4.65
CA ASN A 82 -18.74 -1.03 5.10
C ASN A 82 -18.01 0.12 4.37
N SER A 83 -17.75 -0.06 3.06
CA SER A 83 -16.98 0.84 2.18
C SER A 83 -15.49 1.06 2.56
N THR A 84 -14.95 0.31 3.52
CA THR A 84 -13.51 0.18 3.74
C THR A 84 -12.97 -0.86 2.76
N LEU A 85 -11.97 -0.48 1.96
CA LEU A 85 -11.28 -1.40 1.06
C LEU A 85 -10.09 -2.03 1.81
N SER A 86 -10.12 -3.34 1.98
CA SER A 86 -9.03 -4.10 2.59
C SER A 86 -8.33 -4.93 1.52
N ILE A 87 -7.01 -4.81 1.42
CA ILE A 87 -6.19 -5.46 0.40
C ILE A 87 -5.12 -6.27 1.12
N LYS A 88 -5.00 -7.55 0.76
CA LYS A 88 -3.93 -8.42 1.23
C LYS A 88 -2.95 -8.68 0.11
N MET A 89 -1.68 -8.47 0.40
CA MET A 89 -0.56 -8.66 -0.50
C MET A 89 0.50 -9.52 0.17
N THR A 90 1.29 -10.21 -0.63
CA THR A 90 2.52 -10.86 -0.19
C THR A 90 3.70 -10.20 -0.87
N SER A 91 4.86 -10.17 -0.21
CA SER A 91 6.11 -9.65 -0.79
C SER A 91 7.34 -10.22 -0.07
N PRO A 92 8.42 -10.56 -0.81
CA PRO A 92 9.69 -10.92 -0.20
C PRO A 92 10.37 -9.74 0.53
N ILE A 93 10.04 -8.48 0.19
CA ILE A 93 10.66 -7.31 0.82
C ILE A 93 10.29 -7.16 2.31
N VAL A 94 9.14 -7.73 2.70
CA VAL A 94 8.65 -7.69 4.09
C VAL A 94 9.27 -8.81 4.94
N CYS A 95 10.00 -9.74 4.34
CA CYS A 95 10.66 -10.82 5.07
C CYS A 95 11.88 -10.33 5.85
N ILE A 96 11.67 -9.88 7.08
CA ILE A 96 12.76 -9.45 7.96
C ILE A 96 13.40 -10.69 8.63
N SER A 97 14.66 -10.98 8.29
CA SER A 97 15.45 -12.05 8.91
C SER A 97 15.74 -11.78 10.39
N ARG A 98 15.65 -12.82 11.25
CA ARG A 98 15.92 -12.73 12.70
C ARG A 98 17.28 -12.13 13.06
N ASN A 99 18.30 -12.26 12.20
CA ASN A 99 19.65 -11.74 12.45
C ASN A 99 19.83 -10.23 12.17
N GLU A 100 18.90 -9.60 11.45
CA GLU A 100 18.97 -8.18 11.05
C GLU A 100 17.85 -7.33 11.66
N SER A 101 17.07 -7.94 12.56
CA SER A 101 15.87 -7.37 13.17
C SER A 101 16.09 -6.05 13.92
N HIS A 102 17.31 -5.80 14.44
CA HIS A 102 17.67 -4.52 15.04
C HIS A 102 18.14 -3.46 14.03
N VAL A 103 18.69 -3.86 12.88
CA VAL A 103 19.26 -2.91 11.90
C VAL A 103 18.17 -2.43 10.94
N VAL A 104 17.30 -3.32 10.47
CA VAL A 104 16.24 -2.96 9.50
C VAL A 104 15.11 -2.18 10.16
N ALA A 105 14.69 -2.54 11.38
CA ALA A 105 13.69 -1.78 12.12
C ALA A 105 14.19 -0.37 12.46
N VAL A 106 15.45 -0.24 12.88
CA VAL A 106 16.08 1.08 13.13
C VAL A 106 16.20 1.87 11.84
N MET A 107 16.60 1.26 10.72
CA MET A 107 16.60 1.95 9.42
C MET A 107 15.20 2.42 9.03
N PHE A 108 14.17 1.56 9.09
CA PHE A 108 12.78 1.93 8.77
C PHE A 108 12.25 3.08 9.65
N PHE A 109 12.55 3.09 10.96
CA PHE A 109 12.14 4.16 11.88
C PHE A 109 12.97 5.45 11.74
N PHE A 110 14.29 5.37 11.51
CA PHE A 110 15.14 6.54 11.24
C PHE A 110 14.74 7.25 9.94
N LEU A 111 14.31 6.47 8.97
CA LEU A 111 13.91 6.89 7.65
C LEU A 111 12.52 7.58 7.61
N ILE A 112 11.59 7.14 8.46
CA ILE A 112 10.30 7.81 8.68
C ILE A 112 10.47 9.09 9.51
N SER A 113 11.46 9.16 10.40
CA SER A 113 11.71 10.37 11.19
C SER A 113 12.49 11.44 10.42
N LEU A 114 13.39 11.08 9.49
CA LEU A 114 14.06 12.05 8.60
C LEU A 114 13.11 12.72 7.60
N THR A 115 12.05 12.01 7.17
CA THR A 115 11.05 12.57 6.23
C THR A 115 10.15 13.65 6.86
N ILE A 116 10.02 13.67 8.19
CA ILE A 116 9.17 14.64 8.91
C ILE A 116 9.91 15.97 9.16
N ILE A 117 11.24 15.98 9.27
CA ILE A 117 12.02 17.17 9.69
C ILE A 117 12.72 17.88 8.53
N GLY A 118 12.89 17.25 7.37
CA GLY A 118 13.59 17.90 6.26
C GLY A 118 13.24 17.34 4.90
N GLY A 119 12.09 17.77 4.36
CA GLY A 119 11.83 18.14 2.95
C GLY A 119 12.20 17.23 1.77
N ILE A 120 13.10 16.26 1.89
CA ILE A 120 13.54 15.33 0.86
C ILE A 120 14.04 14.08 1.57
N SER A 121 13.26 13.01 1.55
CA SER A 121 13.78 11.64 1.66
C SER A 121 12.78 10.71 0.99
N LEU A 122 12.95 10.64 -0.33
CA LEU A 122 12.31 9.68 -1.21
C LEU A 122 12.77 8.28 -0.79
N ILE A 123 12.00 7.63 0.08
CA ILE A 123 12.12 6.18 0.25
C ILE A 123 11.05 5.60 -0.62
N ILE A 124 11.44 5.39 -1.86
CA ILE A 124 10.71 4.50 -2.72
C ILE A 124 10.89 3.10 -2.08
N LEU A 125 9.92 2.66 -1.28
CA LEU A 125 9.58 1.25 -1.27
C LEU A 125 9.04 0.98 -2.67
N TYR A 126 9.97 0.82 -3.62
CA TYR A 126 9.63 0.50 -4.98
C TYR A 126 9.14 -0.94 -4.89
N LEU A 127 7.83 -1.08 -4.79
CA LEU A 127 7.10 -2.26 -5.20
C LEU A 127 6.62 -1.92 -6.61
N PRO A 128 7.51 -1.95 -7.63
CA PRO A 128 7.20 -1.41 -8.93
C PRO A 128 6.35 -2.38 -9.68
N ASN A 129 5.09 -2.43 -9.37
CA ASN A 129 4.18 -3.24 -10.13
C ASN A 129 2.82 -2.58 -10.01
N LYS A 130 2.40 -2.01 -11.14
CA LYS A 130 1.00 -1.81 -11.42
C LYS A 130 0.37 -3.20 -11.39
N TYR A 131 -0.21 -3.58 -10.26
CA TYR A 131 -0.99 -4.81 -10.19
C TYR A 131 -2.34 -4.56 -10.83
N GLU A 132 -2.72 -5.46 -11.72
CA GLU A 132 -4.05 -5.52 -12.32
C GLU A 132 -4.67 -6.82 -11.85
N VAL A 133 -5.73 -6.73 -11.05
CA VAL A 133 -6.36 -7.92 -10.46
C VAL A 133 -7.86 -7.90 -10.73
N THR A 134 -8.37 -9.00 -11.29
CA THR A 134 -9.80 -9.25 -11.48
C THR A 134 -10.38 -9.79 -10.17
N LYS A 135 -11.63 -9.43 -9.84
CA LYS A 135 -12.31 -9.98 -8.66
C LYS A 135 -12.38 -11.51 -8.82
N ASN A 136 -11.84 -12.26 -7.87
CA ASN A 136 -12.10 -13.70 -7.79
C ASN A 136 -13.45 -13.88 -7.09
N ASP A 137 -14.37 -14.56 -7.76
CA ASP A 137 -15.69 -14.95 -7.24
C ASP A 137 -15.58 -15.94 -6.06
#